data_AF-A0A840NUT6-F1
#
_entry.id   AF-A0A840NUT6-F1
#
_cell.length_a   1.000
_cell.length_b   1.000
_cell.length_c   1.000
_cell.angle_alpha   90.00
_cell.angle_beta   90.00
_cell.angle_gamma   90.00
#
_symmetry.space_group_name_H-M   'P 1'
#
loop_
_entity.id
_entity.type
_entity.pdbx_description
1 polymer ?
#
loop_
_entity_poly.entity_id
_entity_poly.type
_entity_poly.pdbx_seq_one_letter_code
_entity_poly.pdbx_strand_id
1 'polypeptide(L)' 'MIEFSHIGITFKPQTSFEKQALIDINLKIDRGSFVTIIGSNGSGKSILLSVLVGTILPTEGKVLINGQNVSR' A
#
# COMPACT_ATOMS: atom_id res chain seq x y z
N MET A 1 -14.70 5.56 1.10
CA MET A 1 -14.16 4.88 -0.09
C MET A 1 -12.65 5.01 -0.01
N ILE A 2 -11.94 3.89 -0.12
CA ILE A 2 -10.47 3.82 -0.12
C ILE A 2 -10.06 3.27 -1.48
N GLU A 3 -9.04 3.85 -2.09
CA GLU A 3 -8.51 3.41 -3.38
C GLU A 3 -6.98 3.42 -3.38
N PHE A 4 -6.39 2.30 -3.79
CA PHE A 4 -4.97 2.12 -4.07
C PHE A 4 -4.84 2.05 -5.60
N SER A 5 -4.02 2.91 -6.18
CA SER A 5 -3.71 2.87 -7.62
C SER A 5 -2.21 2.68 -7.81
N HIS A 6 -1.82 1.55 -8.39
CA HIS A 6 -0.44 1.18 -8.73
C HIS A 6 0.54 1.31 -7.56
N ILE A 7 0.14 0.84 -6.37
CA ILE A 7 0.94 1.04 -5.16
C ILE A 7 2.17 0.13 -5.17
N GLY A 8 3.34 0.76 -5.11
CA GLY A 8 4.65 0.13 -4.96
C GLY A 8 5.35 0.56 -3.68
N ILE A 9 6.08 -0.37 -3.05
CA ILE A 9 7.00 -0.10 -1.93
C ILE A 9 8.31 -0.82 -2.18
N THR A 10 9.37 -0.04 -2.30
CA THR A 10 10.76 -0.53 -2.33
C THR A 10 11.52 -0.04 -1.10
N PHE A 11 12.03 -0.97 -0.29
CA PHE A 11 12.91 -0.64 0.82
C PHE A 11 14.37 -0.66 0.37
N LYS A 12 15.15 0.30 0.88
CA LYS A 12 16.59 0.46 0.61
C LYS A 12 16.94 0.38 -0.88
N PRO A 13 16.29 1.20 -1.73
CA PRO A 13 16.55 1.19 -3.16
C PRO A 13 18.03 1.47 -3.45
N GLN A 14 18.55 0.88 -4.54
CA GLN A 14 19.94 1.06 -4.99
C GLN A 14 20.99 0.54 -4.01
N THR A 15 20.62 -0.46 -3.19
CA THR A 15 21.56 -1.15 -2.29
C THR A 15 21.51 -2.66 -2.51
N SER A 16 22.53 -3.38 -2.01
CA SER A 16 22.52 -4.85 -1.99
C SER A 16 21.40 -5.45 -1.11
N PHE A 17 20.69 -4.62 -0.35
CA PHE A 17 19.57 -5.00 0.51
C PHE A 17 18.22 -4.51 -0.02
N GLU A 18 18.16 -4.13 -1.30
CA GLU A 18 16.92 -3.70 -1.94
C GLU A 18 15.85 -4.81 -1.84
N LYS A 19 14.64 -4.41 -1.44
CA LYS A 19 13.51 -5.32 -1.35
C LYS A 19 12.22 -4.64 -1.75
N GLN A 20 11.57 -5.17 -2.78
CA GLN A 20 10.20 -4.82 -3.12
C GLN A 20 9.23 -5.53 -2.17
N ALA A 21 8.47 -4.77 -1.40
CA ALA A 21 7.50 -5.28 -0.43
C ALA A 21 6.06 -5.27 -0.95
N LEU A 22 5.74 -4.32 -1.84
CA LEU A 22 4.48 -4.25 -2.58
C LEU A 22 4.79 -3.95 -4.04
N ILE A 23 4.11 -4.63 -4.95
CA ILE A 23 4.32 -4.53 -6.40
C ILE A 23 2.95 -4.35 -7.05
N ASP A 24 2.75 -3.19 -7.67
CA ASP A 24 1.56 -2.83 -8.46
C ASP A 24 0.20 -3.20 -7.82
N ILE A 25 0.02 -2.80 -6.55
CA ILE A 25 -1.22 -3.10 -5.85
C ILE A 25 -2.32 -2.13 -6.27
N ASN A 26 -3.42 -2.68 -6.77
CA ASN A 26 -4.63 -1.97 -7.16
C ASN A 26 -5.81 -2.53 -6.37
N LEU A 27 -6.48 -1.67 -5.60
CA LEU A 27 -7.55 -2.08 -4.70
C LEU A 27 -8.54 -0.94 -4.51
N LYS A 28 -9.84 -1.26 -4.50
CA LYS A 28 -10.90 -0.34 -4.15
C LYS A 28 -11.76 -0.95 -3.05
N ILE A 29 -11.96 -0.20 -1.97
CA ILE A 29 -12.80 -0.60 -0.84
C ILE A 29 -13.90 0.44 -0.65
N ASP A 30 -15.14 -0.01 -0.73
CA ASP A 30 -16.30 0.84 -0.56
C ASP A 30 -16.56 1.20 0.90
N ARG A 31 -17.33 2.27 1.13
CA ARG A 31 -17.68 2.68 2.49
C ARG A 31 -18.60 1.62 3.12
N GLY A 32 -18.29 1.20 4.34
CA GLY A 32 -19.07 0.20 5.07
C GLY A 32 -18.64 -1.24 4.82
N SER A 33 -17.65 -1.50 3.95
CA SER A 33 -17.11 -2.83 3.74
C SER A 33 -16.35 -3.34 4.97
N PHE A 34 -16.53 -4.63 5.29
CA PHE A 34 -15.67 -5.37 6.21
C PHE A 34 -14.70 -6.21 5.39
N VAL A 35 -13.41 -5.88 5.44
CA VAL A 35 -12.37 -6.48 4.58
C VAL A 35 -11.29 -7.11 5.44
N THR A 36 -10.84 -8.32 5.07
CA THR A 36 -9.70 -9.00 5.69
C THR A 36 -8.61 -9.22 4.65
N ILE A 37 -7.35 -8.98 5.04
CA ILE A 37 -6.18 -9.20 4.19
C ILE A 37 -5.45 -10.45 4.71
N ILE A 38 -5.35 -11.47 3.86
CA ILE A 38 -4.71 -12.76 4.17
C ILE A 38 -3.49 -13.00 3.29
N GLY A 39 -2.60 -13.90 3.74
CA GLY A 39 -1.36 -14.24 3.02
C GLY A 39 -0.25 -14.71 3.97
N SER A 40 0.82 -15.30 3.43
CA SER A 40 1.95 -15.81 4.20
C SER A 40 2.75 -14.71 4.92
N ASN A 41 3.54 -15.08 5.93
CA ASN A 41 4.45 -14.13 6.57
C ASN A 41 5.41 -13.51 5.54
N GLY A 42 5.58 -12.19 5.59
CA GLY A 42 6.39 -11.45 4.63
C GLY A 42 5.70 -11.06 3.32
N SER A 43 4.43 -11.42 3.10
CA SER A 43 3.68 -11.10 1.87
C SER A 43 3.26 -9.62 1.72
N GLY A 44 3.75 -8.71 2.55
CA GLY A 44 3.45 -7.27 2.44
C GLY A 44 2.18 -6.78 3.15
N LYS A 45 1.41 -7.63 3.84
CA LYS A 45 0.13 -7.23 4.50
C LYS A 45 0.26 -6.03 5.44
N SER A 46 1.20 -6.10 6.40
CA SER A 46 1.42 -5.01 7.34
C SER A 46 1.92 -3.74 6.65
N ILE A 47 2.69 -3.89 5.57
CA ILE A 47 3.15 -2.75 4.77
C ILE A 47 1.97 -2.09 4.05
N LEU A 48 1.05 -2.86 3.48
CA LEU A 48 -0.16 -2.35 2.84
C LEU A 48 -1.04 -1.57 3.83
N LEU A 49 -1.19 -2.07 5.07
CA LEU A 49 -1.88 -1.36 6.14
C LEU A 49 -1.13 -0.11 6.60
N SER A 50 0.20 -0.15 6.68
CA SER A 50 1.01 1.03 6.99
C SER A 50 0.88 2.13 5.95
N VAL A 51 0.77 1.77 4.67
CA VAL A 51 0.47 2.67 3.56
C VAL A 51 -0.93 3.25 3.69
N LEU A 52 -1.94 2.44 4.04
CA LEU A 52 -3.31 2.91 4.27
C LEU A 52 -3.40 3.99 5.34
N VAL A 53 -2.68 3.80 6.45
CA VAL A 53 -2.71 4.70 7.63
C VAL A 53 -1.73 5.86 7.47
N GLY A 54 -0.91 5.88 6.41
CA GLY A 54 0.04 6.96 6.13
C GLY A 54 1.33 6.92 6.96
N THR A 55 1.60 5.81 7.67
CA THR A 55 2.87 5.61 8.41
C THR A 55 4.05 5.27 7.51
N ILE A 56 3.76 4.76 6.30
CA ILE A 56 4.73 4.56 5.22
C ILE A 56 4.14 5.21 3.98
N LEU A 57 4.89 6.08 3.32
CA LEU A 57 4.48 6.65 2.04
C LEU A 57 4.81 5.67 0.91
N PRO A 58 3.92 5.49 -0.08
CA PRO A 58 4.21 4.69 -1.26
C PRO A 58 5.43 5.23 -2.01
N THR A 59 6.32 4.36 -2.47
CA THR A 59 7.40 4.76 -3.37
C THR A 59 6.88 5.01 -4.78
N GLU A 60 5.79 4.34 -5.14
CA GLU A 60 5.08 4.48 -6.41
C GLU A 60 3.57 4.41 -6.20
N GLY A 61 2.81 5.09 -7.06
CA GLY A 61 1.36 5.09 -7.01
C GLY A 61 0.77 6.11 -6.04
N LYS A 62 -0.52 5.95 -5.73
CA LYS A 62 -1.26 6.85 -4.85
C LYS A 62 -2.39 6.15 -4.09
N VAL A 63 -2.65 6.63 -2.89
CA VAL A 63 -3.78 6.26 -2.05
C VAL A 63 -4.78 7.42 -2.04
N LEU A 64 -6.04 7.12 -2.32
CA LEU A 64 -7.14 8.05 -2.18
C LEU A 64 -8.07 7.61 -1.04
N ILE A 65 -8.36 8.53 -0.13
CA ILE A 65 -9.37 8.35 0.93
C ILE A 65 -10.48 9.36 0.68
N ASN A 66 -11.68 8.85 0.41
CA ASN A 66 -12.84 9.65 0.02
C ASN A 66 -12.54 10.62 -1.14
N GLY A 67 -11.76 10.16 -2.12
CA GLY A 67 -11.36 10.96 -3.29
C GLY A 67 -10.19 11.92 -3.05
N GLN A 68 -9.69 12.06 -1.82
CA GLN A 68 -8.54 12.90 -1.51
C GLN A 68 -7.25 12.07 -1.55
N ASN A 69 -6.23 12.56 -2.26
CA ASN A 69 -4.93 11.93 -2.29
C ASN A 69 -4.19 12.17 -0.98
N VAL A 70 -3.83 11.11 -0.27
CA VAL A 70 -3.14 11.14 1.04
C VAL A 70 -1.70 10.63 0.97
N SER A 71 -1.13 10.59 -0.23
CA SER A 71 0.21 10.02 -0.49
C SER A 71 1.34 11.05 -0.36
N ARG A 72 1.10 12.17 0.31
CA ARG A 72 2.00 13.33 0.42
C ARG A 72 1.96 13.92 1.82
#